data_AF-A0A3A0AT35-F1
#
_entry.id   AF-A0A3A0AT35-F1
#
_cell.length_a   1.000
_cell.length_b   1.000
_cell.length_c   1.000
_cell.angle_alpha   90.00
_cell.angle_beta   90.00
_cell.angle_gamma   90.00
#
_symmetry.space_group_name_H-M   'P 1'
#
loop_
_entity.id
_entity.type
_entity.pdbx_description
1 polymer ?
#
loop_
_entity_poly.entity_id
_entity_poly.type
_entity_poly.pdbx_seq_one_letter_code
_entity_poly.pdbx_strand_id
1 'polypeptide(L)'
;MTTTTLQPKPEMAPRIPPSIGRFPLGVLPDFRRNPLALYVGAMQEHREVVRMRFGPRYSYAVFHPDLVKHILVDNNKNYIRNRVGNELLKQIIGLNLLTSDGDFWLRQRRLMQPAFHRQRIAGFGSLITASTAAMLARWDQLPAGEYVDIAHEMMQTTLQVVGQALFSVDLLNDSSGLGRSIEVGAAYFAYRLARLFTPPLWVPTKLHREYKATRAAVFHLVPDMIAERRKLLAKQELAGENPPSTHAQYDMLDLLLEARYEDTGQPMSDEQ
;
A
#
# COMPACT_ATOMS: atom_id res chain seq x y z
N MET A 1 23.84 18.22 51.81
CA MET A 1 23.05 17.33 50.92
C MET A 1 21.74 18.03 50.63
N THR A 2 21.68 18.73 49.50
CA THR A 2 20.51 19.55 49.14
C THR A 2 19.65 18.73 48.20
N THR A 3 18.61 18.12 48.76
CA THR A 3 17.60 17.34 48.01
C THR A 3 16.90 18.29 47.04
N THR A 4 17.23 18.16 45.76
CA THR A 4 16.52 18.86 44.68
C THR A 4 15.17 18.18 44.50
N THR A 5 14.15 18.75 45.13
CA THR A 5 12.75 18.36 44.93
C THR A 5 12.37 18.70 43.51
N LEU A 6 12.28 17.70 42.63
CA LEU A 6 11.73 17.83 41.29
C LEU A 6 10.30 18.36 41.42
N GLN A 7 10.06 19.59 40.97
CA GLN A 7 8.71 20.13 40.90
C GLN A 7 7.89 19.30 39.90
N PRO A 8 6.63 18.96 40.22
CA PRO A 8 5.75 18.26 39.28
C PRO A 8 5.53 19.14 38.05
N LYS A 9 5.65 18.53 36.85
CA LYS A 9 5.35 19.15 35.56
C LYS A 9 3.92 19.72 35.63
N PRO A 10 3.70 21.01 35.33
CA PRO A 10 2.36 21.60 35.43
C PRO A 10 1.41 20.84 34.52
N GLU A 11 0.33 20.34 35.11
CA GLU A 11 -0.75 19.64 34.42
C GLU A 11 -1.46 20.65 33.51
N MET A 12 -1.07 20.67 32.23
CA MET A 12 -1.68 21.54 31.23
C MET A 12 -3.15 21.14 31.06
N ALA A 13 -4.07 22.04 31.41
CA ALA A 13 -5.48 21.93 31.03
C ALA A 13 -5.59 21.57 29.54
N PRO A 14 -6.56 20.72 29.13
CA PRO A 14 -6.67 20.29 27.75
C PRO A 14 -6.88 21.50 26.84
N ARG A 15 -5.83 21.89 26.11
CA ARG A 15 -5.91 22.97 25.13
C ARG A 15 -6.72 22.44 23.95
N ILE A 16 -7.90 23.01 23.75
CA ILE A 16 -8.70 22.73 22.55
C ILE A 16 -7.87 23.21 21.36
N PRO A 17 -7.57 22.34 20.38
CA PRO A 17 -6.77 22.74 19.22
C PRO A 17 -7.50 23.81 18.40
N PRO A 18 -6.77 24.76 17.81
CA PRO A 18 -7.35 25.75 16.91
C PRO A 18 -8.11 25.04 15.79
N SER A 19 -9.24 25.63 15.36
CA SER A 19 -10.11 25.03 14.34
C SER A 19 -10.13 25.90 13.09
N ILE A 20 -9.84 25.31 11.94
CA ILE A 20 -9.88 25.96 10.62
C ILE A 20 -10.94 25.34 9.71
N GLY A 21 -11.39 26.11 8.72
CA GLY A 21 -12.43 25.75 7.75
C GLY A 21 -13.81 26.32 8.09
N ARG A 22 -14.43 26.99 7.11
CA ARG A 22 -15.71 27.71 7.27
C ARG A 22 -16.91 26.82 6.94
N PHE A 23 -18.01 26.92 7.68
CA PHE A 23 -19.26 26.22 7.33
C PHE A 23 -19.77 26.67 5.94
N PRO A 24 -20.32 25.78 5.09
CA PRO A 24 -20.53 24.34 5.31
C PRO A 24 -19.36 23.45 4.85
N LEU A 25 -18.55 23.90 3.89
CA LEU A 25 -17.56 23.07 3.21
C LEU A 25 -16.25 22.87 4.00
N GLY A 26 -15.95 23.71 4.98
CA GLY A 26 -14.73 23.65 5.75
C GLY A 26 -13.51 24.05 4.91
N VAL A 27 -12.43 23.26 4.97
CA VAL A 27 -11.20 23.45 4.17
C VAL A 27 -11.25 22.73 2.82
N LEU A 28 -12.40 22.16 2.44
CA LEU A 28 -12.54 21.35 1.23
C LEU A 28 -12.12 22.06 -0.08
N PRO A 29 -12.46 23.34 -0.32
CA PRO A 29 -12.02 24.04 -1.53
C PRO A 29 -10.49 24.20 -1.58
N ASP A 30 -9.87 24.58 -0.47
CA ASP A 30 -8.42 24.78 -0.37
C ASP A 30 -7.68 23.45 -0.51
N PHE A 31 -8.19 22.40 0.14
CA PHE A 31 -7.69 21.04 0.02
C PHE A 31 -7.73 20.53 -1.42
N ARG A 32 -8.82 20.83 -2.16
CA ARG A 32 -8.94 20.43 -3.56
C ARG A 32 -8.01 21.23 -4.48
N ARG A 33 -7.78 22.50 -4.18
CA ARG A 33 -6.93 23.37 -5.00
C ARG A 33 -5.45 23.05 -4.81
N ASN A 34 -5.00 22.96 -3.55
CA ASN A 34 -3.61 22.66 -3.22
C ASN A 34 -3.54 22.11 -1.77
N PRO A 35 -3.57 20.77 -1.60
CA PRO A 35 -3.56 20.17 -0.28
C PRO A 35 -2.24 20.43 0.46
N LEU A 36 -1.11 20.46 -0.25
CA LEU A 36 0.19 20.75 0.36
C LEU A 36 0.25 22.17 0.91
N ALA A 37 -0.20 23.17 0.15
CA ALA A 37 -0.22 24.55 0.62
C ALA A 37 -1.14 24.72 1.85
N LEU A 38 -2.28 24.01 1.88
CA LEU A 38 -3.16 24.00 3.06
C LEU A 38 -2.44 23.45 4.29
N TYR A 39 -1.76 22.30 4.19
CA TYR A 39 -1.06 21.70 5.34
C TYR A 39 0.17 22.51 5.76
N VAL A 40 0.97 23.02 4.80
CA VAL A 40 2.15 23.85 5.09
C VAL A 40 1.74 25.15 5.75
N GLY A 41 0.72 25.84 5.23
CA GLY A 41 0.19 27.06 5.84
C GLY A 41 -0.33 26.80 7.25
N ALA A 42 -1.11 25.72 7.42
CA ALA A 42 -1.62 25.34 8.74
C ALA A 42 -0.50 24.97 9.73
N MET A 43 0.59 24.36 9.28
CA MET A 43 1.76 24.06 10.11
C MET A 43 2.54 25.33 10.50
N GLN A 44 2.65 26.29 9.58
CA GLN A 44 3.31 27.58 9.85
C GLN A 44 2.52 28.42 10.87
N GLU A 45 1.19 28.42 10.77
CA GLU A 45 0.29 29.16 11.66
C GLU A 45 0.05 28.42 12.99
N HIS A 46 -0.01 27.08 12.95
CA HIS A 46 -0.29 26.22 14.10
C HIS A 46 0.79 25.16 14.24
N ARG A 47 1.60 25.26 15.29
CA ARG A 47 2.82 24.44 15.45
C ARG A 47 2.58 22.99 15.89
N GLU A 48 1.48 22.71 16.58
CA GLU A 48 1.28 21.41 17.23
C GLU A 48 0.19 20.58 16.56
N VAL A 49 -1.05 21.03 16.69
CA VAL A 49 -2.24 20.34 16.19
C VAL A 49 -3.27 21.36 15.75
N VAL A 50 -3.97 21.07 14.66
CA VAL A 50 -5.08 21.88 14.17
C VAL A 50 -6.26 21.00 13.81
N ARG A 51 -7.46 21.41 14.24
CA ARG A 51 -8.72 20.78 13.83
C ARG A 51 -9.16 21.35 12.48
N MET A 52 -9.24 20.52 11.46
CA MET A 52 -9.68 20.88 10.13
C MET A 52 -11.10 20.38 9.88
N ARG A 53 -12.01 21.26 9.48
CA ARG A 53 -13.35 20.87 9.05
C ARG A 53 -13.33 20.38 7.60
N PHE A 54 -13.81 19.16 7.35
CA PHE A 54 -14.02 18.58 6.03
C PHE A 54 -15.52 18.33 5.82
N GLY A 55 -16.25 19.37 5.38
CA GLY A 55 -17.70 19.31 5.25
C GLY A 55 -18.39 19.01 6.60
N PRO A 56 -19.12 17.88 6.74
CA PRO A 56 -19.73 17.46 8.00
C PRO A 56 -18.76 16.76 8.98
N ARG A 57 -17.53 16.44 8.55
CA ARG A 57 -16.53 15.72 9.36
C ARG A 57 -15.43 16.66 9.84
N TYR A 58 -14.72 16.22 10.87
CA TYR A 58 -13.50 16.87 11.35
C TYR A 58 -12.31 15.92 11.22
N SER A 59 -11.15 16.48 10.90
CA SER A 59 -9.85 15.80 10.93
C SER A 59 -8.90 16.63 11.80
N TYR A 60 -7.89 15.99 12.38
CA TYR A 60 -6.84 16.68 13.13
C TYR A 60 -5.54 16.50 12.37
N ALA A 61 -4.92 17.60 11.96
CA ALA A 61 -3.55 17.57 11.44
C ALA A 61 -2.59 17.79 12.60
N VAL A 62 -1.62 16.90 12.74
CA VAL A 62 -0.67 16.86 13.85
C VAL A 62 0.73 17.02 13.26
N PHE A 63 1.45 18.05 13.72
CA PHE A 63 2.73 18.46 13.15
C PHE A 63 3.89 18.26 14.15
N HIS A 64 3.63 18.30 15.45
CA HIS A 64 4.69 18.16 16.46
C HIS A 64 5.23 16.72 16.49
N PRO A 65 6.56 16.51 16.40
CA PRO A 65 7.15 15.16 16.31
C PRO A 65 6.80 14.26 17.51
N ASP A 66 6.74 14.81 18.73
CA ASP A 66 6.33 14.03 19.91
C ASP A 66 4.87 13.54 19.82
N LEU A 67 3.97 14.36 19.25
CA LEU A 67 2.58 13.97 19.05
C LEU A 67 2.45 12.96 17.90
N VAL A 68 3.24 13.12 16.84
CA VAL A 68 3.32 12.15 15.75
C VAL A 68 3.84 10.81 16.26
N LYS A 69 4.90 10.80 17.07
CA LYS A 69 5.43 9.59 17.74
C LYS A 69 4.39 8.98 18.67
N HIS A 70 3.67 9.81 19.44
CA HIS A 70 2.60 9.31 20.30
C HIS A 70 1.52 8.58 19.49
N ILE A 71 1.06 9.16 18.39
CA ILE A 71 -0.01 8.59 17.56
C ILE A 71 0.48 7.34 16.80
N LEU A 72 1.65 7.39 16.19
CA LEU A 72 2.13 6.33 15.29
C LEU A 72 2.89 5.20 15.99
N VAL A 73 3.45 5.46 17.17
CA VAL A 73 4.33 4.53 17.89
C VAL A 73 3.80 4.22 19.28
N ASP A 74 3.78 5.20 20.19
CA ASP A 74 3.58 4.92 21.62
C ASP A 74 2.14 4.50 21.96
N ASN A 75 1.17 5.00 21.20
CA ASN A 75 -0.26 4.83 21.44
C ASN A 75 -1.03 4.38 20.19
N ASN A 76 -0.35 3.71 19.25
CA ASN A 76 -0.93 3.33 17.95
C ASN A 76 -2.20 2.48 18.04
N LYS A 77 -2.36 1.68 19.10
CA LYS A 77 -3.55 0.83 19.32
C LYS A 77 -4.84 1.63 19.47
N ASN A 78 -4.75 2.90 19.87
CA ASN A 78 -5.89 3.80 20.00
C ASN A 78 -6.26 4.50 18.68
N TYR A 79 -5.49 4.30 17.61
CA TYR A 79 -5.72 4.94 16.31
C TYR A 79 -5.82 3.88 15.21
N ILE A 80 -6.96 3.87 14.51
CA ILE A 80 -7.17 3.02 13.33
C ILE A 80 -6.93 3.81 12.06
N ARG A 81 -6.61 3.13 10.95
CA ARG A 81 -6.51 3.79 9.65
C ARG A 81 -7.82 4.49 9.30
N ASN A 82 -7.70 5.62 8.60
CA ASN A 82 -8.83 6.46 8.21
C ASN A 82 -9.92 5.62 7.53
N ARG A 83 -11.11 5.57 8.15
CA ARG A 83 -12.25 4.80 7.67
C ARG A 83 -12.59 5.09 6.21
N VAL A 84 -12.57 6.35 5.76
CA VAL A 84 -12.98 6.68 4.39
C VAL A 84 -12.01 6.10 3.37
N GLY A 85 -10.71 6.35 3.54
CA GLY A 85 -9.69 5.83 2.62
C GLY A 85 -9.56 4.31 2.72
N ASN A 86 -9.65 3.75 3.93
CA ASN A 86 -9.54 2.32 4.15
C ASN A 86 -10.73 1.55 3.55
N GLU A 87 -11.96 2.02 3.73
CA GLU A 87 -13.14 1.38 3.09
C GLU A 87 -13.08 1.44 1.57
N LEU A 88 -12.52 2.51 0.99
CA LEU A 88 -12.27 2.57 -0.45
C LEU A 88 -11.24 1.53 -0.90
N LEU A 89 -10.14 1.37 -0.16
CA LEU A 89 -9.16 0.33 -0.45
C LEU A 89 -9.77 -1.07 -0.32
N LYS A 90 -10.55 -1.33 0.74
CA LYS A 90 -11.24 -2.62 0.91
C LYS A 90 -12.17 -2.97 -0.25
N GLN A 91 -12.84 -1.97 -0.84
CA GLN A 91 -13.67 -2.20 -2.03
C GLN A 91 -12.87 -2.59 -3.28
N ILE A 92 -11.59 -2.22 -3.34
CA ILE A 92 -10.71 -2.48 -4.49
C ILE A 92 -9.95 -3.79 -4.30
N ILE A 93 -9.28 -3.94 -3.15
CA ILE A 93 -8.32 -5.02 -2.89
C ILE A 93 -8.72 -5.94 -1.71
N GLY A 94 -9.92 -5.78 -1.15
CA GLY A 94 -10.41 -6.65 -0.07
C GLY A 94 -9.77 -6.39 1.30
N LEU A 95 -9.97 -7.34 2.22
CA LEU A 95 -9.34 -7.34 3.54
C LEU A 95 -7.97 -8.00 3.45
N ASN A 96 -6.91 -7.22 3.62
CA ASN A 96 -5.52 -7.67 3.48
C ASN A 96 -4.61 -6.88 4.45
N LEU A 97 -3.29 -7.06 4.37
CA LEU A 97 -2.33 -6.36 5.24
C LEU A 97 -2.42 -4.82 5.17
N LEU A 98 -2.77 -4.25 4.02
CA LEU A 98 -2.91 -2.80 3.85
C LEU A 98 -4.22 -2.26 4.43
N THR A 99 -5.27 -3.06 4.46
CA THR A 99 -6.62 -2.64 4.86
C THR A 99 -7.05 -3.11 6.25
N SER A 100 -6.23 -3.93 6.89
CA SER A 100 -6.43 -4.45 8.25
C SER A 100 -5.76 -3.60 9.33
N ASP A 101 -6.35 -3.58 10.52
CA ASP A 101 -5.80 -2.96 11.73
C ASP A 101 -5.79 -3.98 12.90
N GLY A 102 -5.13 -3.63 14.00
CA GLY A 102 -5.16 -4.39 15.25
C GLY A 102 -4.51 -5.78 15.17
N ASP A 103 -5.07 -6.74 15.92
CA ASP A 103 -4.49 -8.07 16.08
C ASP A 103 -4.47 -8.89 14.78
N PHE A 104 -5.48 -8.71 13.93
CA PHE A 104 -5.50 -9.36 12.61
C PHE A 104 -4.35 -8.87 11.73
N TRP A 105 -4.13 -7.55 11.67
CA TRP A 105 -2.99 -6.96 10.96
C TRP A 105 -1.66 -7.47 11.51
N LEU A 106 -1.52 -7.52 12.84
CA LEU A 106 -0.28 -7.96 13.48
C LEU A 106 0.04 -9.43 13.15
N ARG A 107 -0.98 -10.30 13.16
CA ARG A 107 -0.83 -11.72 12.77
C ARG A 107 -0.41 -11.86 11.31
N GLN A 108 -1.10 -11.19 10.39
CA GLN A 108 -0.74 -11.16 8.96
C GLN A 108 0.69 -10.63 8.74
N ARG A 109 1.06 -9.54 9.43
CA ARG A 109 2.40 -8.97 9.32
C ARG A 109 3.48 -9.94 9.75
N ARG A 110 3.29 -10.61 10.89
CA ARG A 110 4.25 -11.60 11.42
C ARG A 110 4.41 -12.78 10.46
N LEU A 111 3.30 -13.28 9.93
CA LEU A 111 3.29 -14.36 8.95
C LEU A 111 4.13 -14.02 7.72
N MET A 112 4.05 -12.77 7.23
CA MET A 112 4.79 -12.33 6.05
C MET A 112 6.25 -11.91 6.31
N GLN A 113 6.65 -11.60 7.56
CA GLN A 113 8.01 -11.11 7.87
C GLN A 113 9.16 -11.96 7.30
N PRO A 114 9.11 -13.31 7.35
CA PRO A 114 10.19 -14.16 6.82
C PRO A 114 10.47 -13.96 5.33
N ALA A 115 9.46 -13.58 4.54
CA ALA A 115 9.63 -13.27 3.12
C ALA A 115 10.48 -12.01 2.89
N PHE A 116 10.56 -11.13 3.88
CA PHE A 116 11.34 -9.89 3.84
C PHE A 116 12.67 -9.99 4.59
N HIS A 117 13.18 -11.20 4.84
CA HIS A 117 14.48 -11.37 5.49
C HIS A 117 15.63 -10.85 4.60
N ARG A 118 16.69 -10.31 5.23
CA ARG A 118 17.80 -9.61 4.54
C ARG A 118 18.38 -10.35 3.34
N GLN A 119 18.56 -11.68 3.46
CA GLN A 119 19.11 -12.50 2.37
C GLN A 119 18.19 -12.53 1.14
N ARG A 120 16.87 -12.50 1.33
CA ARG A 120 15.89 -12.45 0.24
C ARG A 120 15.85 -11.08 -0.42
N ILE A 121 15.87 -10.01 0.38
CA ILE A 121 15.96 -8.63 -0.11
C ILE A 121 17.22 -8.45 -0.98
N ALA A 122 18.36 -9.04 -0.57
CA ALA A 122 19.57 -9.00 -1.38
C ALA A 122 19.39 -9.68 -2.74
N GLY A 123 18.61 -10.77 -2.81
CA GLY A 123 18.22 -11.43 -4.06
C GLY A 123 17.38 -10.55 -4.99
N PHE A 124 16.52 -9.67 -4.45
CA PHE A 124 15.76 -8.72 -5.28
C PHE A 124 16.64 -7.65 -5.94
N GLY A 125 17.86 -7.41 -5.44
CA GLY A 125 18.76 -6.42 -6.03
C GLY A 125 19.14 -6.74 -7.49
N SER A 126 19.39 -8.02 -7.80
CA SER A 126 19.67 -8.45 -9.18
C SER A 126 18.44 -8.28 -10.08
N LEU A 127 17.25 -8.58 -9.56
CA LEU A 127 15.98 -8.42 -10.25
C LEU A 127 15.69 -6.97 -10.62
N ILE A 128 15.87 -6.07 -9.65
CA ILE A 128 15.73 -4.62 -9.84
C ILE A 128 16.72 -4.14 -10.90
N THR A 129 17.97 -4.59 -10.81
CA THR A 129 19.03 -4.22 -11.76
C THR A 129 18.68 -4.70 -13.18
N ALA A 130 18.25 -5.95 -13.33
CA ALA A 130 17.85 -6.51 -14.62
C ALA A 130 16.64 -5.78 -15.24
N SER A 131 15.61 -5.51 -14.42
CA SER A 131 14.43 -4.76 -14.88
C SER A 131 14.78 -3.33 -15.29
N THR A 132 15.68 -2.68 -14.54
CA THR A 132 16.18 -1.34 -14.86
C THR A 132 17.00 -1.35 -16.16
N ALA A 133 17.88 -2.34 -16.33
CA ALA A 133 18.67 -2.48 -17.55
C ALA A 133 17.79 -2.72 -18.77
N ALA A 134 16.73 -3.53 -18.64
CA ALA A 134 15.74 -3.73 -19.71
C ALA A 134 14.98 -2.44 -20.06
N MET A 135 14.62 -1.63 -19.06
CA MET A 135 14.03 -0.30 -19.28
C MET A 135 14.98 0.61 -20.06
N LEU A 136 16.23 0.72 -19.62
CA LEU A 136 17.24 1.55 -20.28
C LEU A 136 17.52 1.09 -21.71
N ALA A 137 17.60 -0.23 -21.95
CA ALA A 137 17.78 -0.78 -23.29
C ALA A 137 16.63 -0.43 -24.25
N ARG A 138 15.39 -0.27 -23.76
CA ARG A 138 14.28 0.25 -24.57
C ARG A 138 14.45 1.74 -24.86
N TRP A 139 14.91 2.52 -23.89
CA TRP A 139 15.16 3.96 -24.07
C TRP A 139 16.28 4.22 -25.07
N ASP A 140 17.33 3.41 -25.07
CA ASP A 140 18.45 3.50 -26.04
C ASP A 140 18.01 3.28 -27.49
N GLN A 141 16.86 2.63 -27.71
CA GLN A 141 16.26 2.44 -29.04
C GLN A 141 15.41 3.63 -29.49
N LEU A 142 15.12 4.58 -28.59
CA LEU A 142 14.37 5.78 -28.95
C LEU A 142 15.25 6.75 -29.74
N PRO A 143 14.70 7.44 -30.74
CA PRO A 143 15.39 8.53 -31.42
C PRO A 143 15.92 9.58 -30.44
N ALA A 144 17.09 10.14 -30.73
CA ALA A 144 17.66 11.21 -29.93
C ALA A 144 16.70 12.41 -29.85
N GLY A 145 16.45 12.90 -28.64
CA GLY A 145 15.53 14.02 -28.39
C GLY A 145 14.07 13.61 -28.12
N GLU A 146 13.75 12.31 -28.11
CA GLU A 146 12.44 11.82 -27.65
C GLU A 146 12.18 12.07 -26.17
N TYR A 147 10.90 12.20 -25.82
CA TYR A 147 10.44 12.40 -24.46
C TYR A 147 9.84 11.12 -23.91
N VAL A 148 10.21 10.76 -22.68
CA VAL A 148 9.61 9.64 -21.96
C VAL A 148 8.74 10.14 -20.81
N ASP A 149 7.60 9.48 -20.59
CA ASP A 149 6.80 9.68 -19.38
C ASP A 149 7.43 8.89 -18.23
N ILE A 150 8.20 9.58 -17.38
CA ILE A 150 8.88 8.97 -16.23
C ILE A 150 7.89 8.32 -15.26
N ALA A 151 6.69 8.90 -15.07
CA ALA A 151 5.72 8.30 -14.16
C ALA A 151 5.21 6.96 -14.70
N HIS A 152 4.97 6.89 -16.01
CA HIS A 152 4.61 5.64 -16.68
C HIS A 152 5.76 4.62 -16.61
N GLU A 153 6.98 5.00 -17.00
CA GLU A 153 8.13 4.09 -17.01
C GLU A 153 8.49 3.55 -15.61
N MET A 154 8.40 4.38 -14.58
CA MET A 154 8.60 3.94 -13.20
C MET A 154 7.51 2.98 -12.75
N MET A 155 6.25 3.19 -13.16
CA MET A 155 5.16 2.25 -12.89
C MET A 155 5.41 0.90 -13.57
N GLN A 156 5.71 0.90 -14.87
CA GLN A 156 5.95 -0.33 -15.63
C GLN A 156 7.14 -1.12 -15.06
N THR A 157 8.26 -0.43 -14.78
CA THR A 157 9.46 -1.07 -14.24
C THR A 157 9.22 -1.61 -12.82
N THR A 158 8.51 -0.87 -11.97
CA THR A 158 8.16 -1.35 -10.63
C THR A 158 7.24 -2.55 -10.69
N LEU A 159 6.25 -2.53 -11.58
CA LEU A 159 5.34 -3.66 -11.79
C LEU A 159 6.09 -4.90 -12.28
N GLN A 160 7.08 -4.74 -13.16
CA GLN A 160 7.95 -5.83 -13.60
C GLN A 160 8.73 -6.45 -12.44
N VAL A 161 9.37 -5.60 -11.63
CA VAL A 161 10.11 -6.05 -10.44
C VAL A 161 9.19 -6.79 -9.48
N VAL A 162 8.01 -6.26 -9.19
CA VAL A 162 7.05 -6.89 -8.29
C VAL A 162 6.53 -8.21 -8.87
N GLY A 163 6.22 -8.25 -10.16
CA GLY A 163 5.76 -9.45 -10.85
C GLY A 163 6.75 -10.60 -10.78
N GLN A 164 8.01 -10.30 -11.08
CA GLN A 164 9.05 -11.32 -11.04
C GLN A 164 9.43 -11.69 -9.60
N ALA A 165 9.43 -10.74 -8.65
CA ALA A 165 9.77 -11.03 -7.25
C ALA A 165 8.70 -11.86 -6.54
N LEU A 166 7.42 -11.57 -6.81
CA LEU A 166 6.31 -12.20 -6.10
C LEU A 166 5.85 -13.50 -6.75
N PHE A 167 5.86 -13.55 -8.08
CA PHE A 167 5.22 -14.63 -8.82
C PHE A 167 6.14 -15.32 -9.83
N SER A 168 7.38 -14.84 -9.99
CA SER A 168 8.26 -15.26 -11.08
C SER A 168 7.63 -15.06 -12.48
N VAL A 169 6.71 -14.10 -12.61
CA VAL A 169 5.99 -13.82 -13.86
C VAL A 169 6.39 -12.46 -14.44
N ASP A 170 6.51 -12.42 -15.76
CA ASP A 170 6.61 -11.19 -16.53
C ASP A 170 5.22 -10.54 -16.68
N LEU A 171 4.84 -9.68 -15.74
CA LEU A 171 3.52 -9.03 -15.71
C LEU A 171 3.29 -8.03 -16.85
N LEU A 172 4.35 -7.56 -17.52
CA LEU A 172 4.24 -6.63 -18.64
C LEU A 172 3.83 -7.33 -19.93
N ASN A 173 4.36 -8.54 -20.14
CA ASN A 173 4.01 -9.38 -21.28
C ASN A 173 2.92 -10.40 -20.95
N ASP A 174 2.32 -10.29 -19.76
CA ASP A 174 1.30 -11.19 -19.31
C ASP A 174 -0.01 -11.00 -20.09
N SER A 175 -0.33 -12.01 -20.90
CA SER A 175 -1.59 -12.13 -21.65
C SER A 175 -2.85 -12.10 -20.77
N SER A 176 -2.70 -12.33 -19.46
CA SER A 176 -3.79 -12.34 -18.51
C SER A 176 -4.44 -10.97 -18.26
N GLY A 177 -3.73 -9.88 -18.58
CA GLY A 177 -4.15 -8.51 -18.30
C GLY A 177 -3.97 -8.06 -16.84
N LEU A 178 -3.30 -8.84 -15.98
CA LEU A 178 -3.09 -8.51 -14.56
C LEU A 178 -2.42 -7.15 -14.37
N GLY A 179 -1.36 -6.85 -15.13
CA GLY A 179 -0.66 -5.58 -15.05
C GLY A 179 -1.56 -4.37 -15.34
N ARG A 180 -2.37 -4.48 -16.40
CA ARG A 180 -3.35 -3.46 -16.76
C ARG A 180 -4.40 -3.26 -15.67
N SER A 181 -4.82 -4.33 -15.00
CA SER A 181 -5.79 -4.27 -13.92
C SER A 181 -5.25 -3.56 -12.68
N ILE A 182 -3.98 -3.78 -12.33
CA ILE A 182 -3.29 -3.07 -11.25
C ILE A 182 -3.21 -1.57 -11.58
N GLU A 183 -2.81 -1.23 -12.80
CA GLU A 183 -2.70 0.17 -13.26
C GLU A 183 -4.06 0.89 -13.20
N VAL A 184 -5.12 0.28 -13.76
CA VAL A 184 -6.48 0.84 -13.74
C VAL A 184 -7.00 0.95 -12.30
N GLY A 185 -6.71 -0.03 -11.44
CA GLY A 185 -7.06 -0.01 -10.03
C GLY A 185 -6.40 1.15 -9.28
N ALA A 186 -5.12 1.39 -9.50
CA ALA A 186 -4.38 2.51 -8.92
C ALA A 186 -4.92 3.86 -9.41
N ALA A 187 -5.17 4.00 -10.71
CA ALA A 187 -5.77 5.20 -11.29
C ALA A 187 -7.18 5.46 -10.73
N TYR A 188 -7.99 4.41 -10.59
CA TYR A 188 -9.32 4.51 -9.98
C TYR A 188 -9.24 4.91 -8.50
N PHE A 189 -8.30 4.35 -7.74
CA PHE A 189 -8.07 4.75 -6.35
C PHE A 189 -7.68 6.22 -6.23
N ALA A 190 -6.70 6.67 -7.01
CA ALA A 190 -6.27 8.07 -7.05
C ALA A 190 -7.42 9.01 -7.45
N TYR A 191 -8.21 8.63 -8.45
CA TYR A 191 -9.42 9.34 -8.87
C TYR A 191 -10.45 9.48 -7.74
N ARG A 192 -10.67 8.41 -6.96
CA ARG A 192 -11.60 8.42 -5.81
C ARG A 192 -11.09 9.29 -4.67
N LEU A 193 -9.79 9.29 -4.39
CA LEU A 193 -9.20 10.13 -3.34
C LEU A 193 -9.17 11.62 -3.71
N ALA A 194 -8.93 11.95 -4.97
CA ALA A 194 -8.82 13.34 -5.44
C ALA A 194 -10.18 14.07 -5.52
N ARG A 195 -11.30 13.36 -5.39
CA ARG A 195 -12.65 13.90 -5.64
C ARG A 195 -13.56 13.71 -4.44
N LEU A 196 -14.13 14.82 -3.99
CA LEU A 196 -15.06 14.85 -2.86
C LEU A 196 -16.40 14.16 -3.15
N PHE A 197 -16.84 14.25 -4.41
CA PHE A 197 -18.00 13.55 -4.91
C PHE A 197 -17.56 12.76 -6.12
N THR A 198 -17.54 11.44 -5.96
CA THR A 198 -17.37 10.51 -7.08
C THR A 198 -18.71 9.89 -7.40
N PRO A 199 -19.12 9.90 -8.69
CA PRO A 199 -20.34 9.22 -9.09
C PRO A 199 -20.27 7.75 -8.64
N PRO A 200 -21.38 7.14 -8.22
CA PRO A 200 -21.40 5.72 -7.89
C PRO A 200 -20.92 4.86 -9.06
N LEU A 201 -20.41 3.66 -8.76
CA LEU A 201 -19.87 2.72 -9.77
C LEU A 201 -20.89 2.35 -10.87
N TRP A 202 -22.19 2.50 -10.64
CA TRP A 202 -23.21 2.25 -11.67
C TRP A 202 -23.20 3.30 -12.80
N VAL A 203 -22.66 4.49 -12.55
CA VAL A 203 -22.56 5.54 -13.58
C VAL A 203 -21.51 5.14 -14.63
N PRO A 204 -21.83 5.12 -15.93
CA PRO A 204 -20.99 4.49 -16.95
C PRO A 204 -19.87 5.40 -17.47
N THR A 205 -19.00 5.90 -16.58
CA THR A 205 -17.79 6.65 -16.98
C THR A 205 -16.76 5.73 -17.64
N LYS A 206 -15.85 6.27 -18.47
CA LYS A 206 -14.76 5.50 -19.11
C LYS A 206 -13.96 4.71 -18.06
N LEU A 207 -13.53 5.39 -16.99
CA LEU A 207 -12.78 4.77 -15.90
C LEU A 207 -13.59 3.71 -15.15
N HIS A 208 -14.90 3.89 -14.95
CA HIS A 208 -15.73 2.86 -14.31
C HIS A 208 -15.91 1.62 -15.19
N ARG A 209 -16.05 1.80 -16.51
CA ARG A 209 -16.14 0.68 -17.46
C ARG A 209 -14.83 -0.09 -17.49
N GLU A 210 -13.70 0.61 -17.61
CA GLU A 210 -12.37 0.01 -17.57
C GLU A 210 -12.14 -0.72 -16.25
N TYR A 211 -12.39 -0.08 -15.11
CA TYR A 211 -12.25 -0.72 -13.80
C TYR A 211 -13.12 -1.97 -13.66
N LYS A 212 -14.39 -1.93 -14.08
CA LYS A 212 -15.26 -3.13 -14.03
C LYS A 212 -14.76 -4.26 -14.93
N ALA A 213 -14.24 -3.93 -16.11
CA ALA A 213 -13.74 -4.91 -17.07
C ALA A 213 -12.44 -5.56 -16.58
N THR A 214 -11.55 -4.80 -15.96
CA THR A 214 -10.23 -5.28 -15.54
C THR A 214 -10.23 -5.87 -14.13
N ARG A 215 -11.20 -5.50 -13.27
CA ARG A 215 -11.29 -6.00 -11.90
C ARG A 215 -11.28 -7.52 -11.81
N ALA A 216 -11.99 -8.21 -12.72
CA ALA A 216 -12.10 -9.67 -12.70
C ALA A 216 -10.74 -10.37 -12.81
N ALA A 217 -9.80 -9.81 -13.58
CA ALA A 217 -8.49 -10.41 -13.78
C ALA A 217 -7.72 -10.55 -12.45
N VAL A 218 -7.72 -9.52 -11.58
CA VAL A 218 -7.03 -9.61 -10.28
C VAL A 218 -7.63 -10.71 -9.39
N PHE A 219 -8.97 -10.80 -9.37
CA PHE A 219 -9.67 -11.76 -8.50
C PHE A 219 -9.63 -13.21 -9.01
N HIS A 220 -9.39 -13.44 -10.30
CA HIS A 220 -9.31 -14.79 -10.87
C HIS A 220 -7.87 -15.29 -11.05
N LEU A 221 -6.95 -14.40 -11.42
CA LEU A 221 -5.59 -14.82 -11.78
C LEU A 221 -4.74 -15.20 -10.59
N VAL A 222 -4.87 -14.51 -9.44
CA VAL A 222 -4.11 -14.88 -8.26
C VAL A 222 -4.48 -16.31 -7.80
N PRO A 223 -5.77 -16.69 -7.69
CA PRO A 223 -6.16 -18.10 -7.48
C PRO A 223 -5.62 -19.06 -8.54
N ASP A 224 -5.65 -18.71 -9.82
CA ASP A 224 -5.14 -19.57 -10.90
C ASP A 224 -3.63 -19.78 -10.78
N MET A 225 -2.88 -18.72 -10.45
CA MET A 225 -1.44 -18.78 -10.20
C MET A 225 -1.11 -19.61 -8.96
N ILE A 226 -1.90 -19.47 -7.88
CA ILE A 226 -1.80 -20.32 -6.69
C ILE A 226 -2.05 -21.80 -7.05
N ALA A 227 -3.10 -22.08 -7.81
CA ALA A 227 -3.48 -23.43 -8.20
C ALA A 227 -2.42 -24.09 -9.09
N GLU A 228 -1.89 -23.35 -10.06
CA GLU A 228 -0.84 -23.85 -10.95
C GLU A 228 0.47 -24.07 -10.18
N ARG A 229 0.82 -23.14 -9.28
CA ARG A 229 2.01 -23.29 -8.44
C ARG A 229 1.93 -24.53 -7.54
N ARG A 230 0.77 -24.78 -6.92
CA ARG A 230 0.54 -26.00 -6.13
C ARG A 230 0.67 -27.28 -6.96
N LYS A 231 0.20 -27.30 -8.20
CA LYS A 231 0.38 -28.46 -9.10
C LYS A 231 1.84 -28.70 -9.43
N LEU A 232 2.63 -27.65 -9.64
CA LEU A 232 4.06 -27.76 -9.90
C LEU A 232 4.80 -28.34 -8.68
N LEU A 233 4.53 -27.82 -7.49
CA LEU A 233 5.09 -28.33 -6.24
C LEU A 233 4.74 -29.81 -6.02
N ALA A 234 3.47 -30.20 -6.23
CA ALA A 234 3.04 -31.59 -6.13
C ALA A 234 3.74 -32.51 -7.15
N LYS A 235 3.99 -32.04 -8.38
CA LYS A 235 4.74 -32.79 -9.39
C LYS A 235 6.20 -32.97 -9.01
N GLN A 236 6.84 -31.96 -8.42
CA GLN A 236 8.23 -32.03 -7.95
C GLN A 236 8.37 -33.02 -6.80
N GLU A 237 7.44 -33.01 -5.84
CA GLU A 237 7.38 -33.99 -4.75
C GLU A 237 7.23 -35.43 -5.30
N LEU A 238 6.33 -35.63 -6.28
CA LEU A 238 6.13 -36.93 -6.93
C LEU A 238 7.36 -37.39 -7.74
N ALA A 239 8.15 -36.46 -8.29
CA ALA A 239 9.37 -36.75 -9.04
C ALA A 239 10.56 -37.07 -8.13
N GLY A 240 10.43 -36.94 -6.80
CA GLY A 240 11.54 -37.12 -5.85
C GLY A 240 12.62 -36.04 -6.00
N GLU A 241 12.31 -34.94 -6.67
CA GLU A 241 13.19 -33.78 -6.73
C GLU A 241 13.15 -33.09 -5.37
N ASN A 242 14.32 -32.92 -4.74
CA ASN A 242 14.37 -32.12 -3.52
C ASN A 242 13.87 -30.71 -3.85
N PRO A 243 13.05 -30.09 -2.97
CA PRO A 243 12.66 -28.70 -3.14
C PRO A 243 13.92 -27.86 -3.37
N PRO A 244 13.84 -26.81 -4.22
CA PRO A 244 15.02 -26.10 -4.70
C PRO A 244 15.91 -25.70 -3.52
N SER A 245 17.09 -26.30 -3.46
CA SER A 245 18.02 -26.26 -2.32
C SER A 245 18.63 -24.88 -2.06
N THR A 246 18.26 -23.89 -2.87
CA THR A 246 18.70 -22.51 -2.74
C THR A 246 17.51 -21.61 -2.51
N HIS A 247 17.49 -20.90 -1.37
CA HIS A 247 16.49 -19.87 -1.03
C HIS A 247 16.33 -18.75 -2.08
N ALA A 248 17.17 -18.72 -3.12
CA ALA A 248 17.12 -17.83 -4.27
C ALA A 248 16.10 -18.24 -5.36
N GLN A 249 15.55 -19.47 -5.32
CA GLN A 249 14.55 -19.96 -6.28
C GLN A 249 13.12 -20.01 -5.73
N TYR A 250 12.93 -19.77 -4.43
CA TYR A 250 11.62 -19.57 -3.84
C TYR A 250 11.15 -18.15 -4.12
N ASP A 251 10.06 -17.99 -4.86
CA ASP A 251 9.42 -16.69 -4.95
C ASP A 251 8.57 -16.40 -3.72
N MET A 252 8.07 -15.17 -3.58
CA MET A 252 7.31 -14.81 -2.39
C MET A 252 6.01 -15.62 -2.26
N LEU A 253 5.41 -16.06 -3.37
CA LEU A 253 4.21 -16.88 -3.33
C LEU A 253 4.46 -18.25 -2.69
N ASP A 254 5.56 -18.91 -3.04
CA ASP A 254 5.95 -20.19 -2.42
C ASP A 254 6.04 -20.05 -0.88
N LEU A 255 6.58 -18.93 -0.40
CA LEU A 255 6.70 -18.66 1.04
C LEU A 255 5.37 -18.43 1.72
N LEU A 256 4.45 -17.73 1.06
CA LEU A 256 3.11 -17.50 1.59
C LEU A 256 2.32 -18.80 1.66
N LEU A 257 2.52 -19.70 0.69
CA LEU A 257 1.92 -21.04 0.68
C LEU A 257 2.47 -21.95 1.80
N GLU A 258 3.76 -21.83 2.13
CA GLU A 258 4.38 -22.55 3.24
C GLU A 258 4.12 -21.92 4.61
N ALA A 259 3.78 -20.63 4.65
CA ALA A 259 3.60 -19.90 5.90
C ALA A 259 2.48 -20.51 6.75
N ARG A 260 2.73 -20.60 8.06
CA ARG A 260 1.77 -21.08 9.07
C ARG A 260 1.68 -20.09 10.21
N TYR A 261 0.47 -19.84 10.71
CA TYR A 261 0.28 -19.01 11.88
C TYR A 261 0.89 -19.67 13.12
N GLU A 262 1.65 -18.91 13.92
CA GLU A 262 2.32 -19.41 15.13
C GLU A 262 1.33 -19.89 16.22
N ASP A 263 0.15 -19.27 16.29
CA ASP A 263 -0.87 -19.54 17.31
C ASP A 263 -1.72 -20.79 17.01
N THR A 264 -2.04 -21.00 15.74
CA THR A 264 -3.00 -22.03 15.29
C THR A 264 -2.37 -23.14 14.45
N GLY A 265 -1.14 -22.94 13.94
CA GLY A 265 -0.49 -23.84 12.99
C GLY A 265 -1.18 -23.91 11.62
N GLN A 266 -2.23 -23.12 11.39
CA GLN A 266 -2.99 -23.16 10.14
C GLN A 266 -2.29 -22.39 9.01
N PRO A 267 -2.48 -22.80 7.74
CA PRO A 267 -2.00 -22.05 6.59
C PRO A 267 -2.80 -20.75 6.39
N MET A 268 -2.20 -19.83 5.62
CA MET A 268 -2.91 -18.69 5.04
C MET A 268 -3.99 -19.19 4.08
N SER A 269 -5.19 -18.60 4.13
CA SER A 269 -6.23 -18.92 3.13
C SER A 269 -5.90 -18.28 1.79
N ASP A 270 -6.32 -18.89 0.69
CA ASP A 270 -6.07 -18.37 -0.68
C ASP A 270 -6.67 -16.96 -0.93
N GLU A 271 -7.68 -16.55 -0.15
CA GLU A 271 -8.27 -15.20 -0.22
C GLU A 271 -7.40 -14.12 0.46
N GLN A 272 -6.56 -14.52 1.43
CA GLN A 272 -5.71 -13.61 2.21
C GLN A 272 -4.39 -13.34 1.49
#